data_AF-A0A8H7M0T1-F1
#
_entry.id   AF-A0A8H7M0T1-F1
#
_cell.length_a   1.000
_cell.length_b   1.000
_cell.length_c   1.000
_cell.angle_alpha   90.00
_cell.angle_beta   90.00
_cell.angle_gamma   90.00
#
_symmetry.space_group_name_H-M   'P 1'
#
loop_
_entity.id
_entity.type
_entity.pdbx_description
1 polymer ?
#
loop_
_entity_poly.entity_id
_entity_poly.type
_entity_poly.pdbx_seq_one_letter_code
_entity_poly.pdbx_strand_id
1 'polypeptide(L)'
;MDTFHNQVTKATSELSSHTIPSDPGPKAAASQAFRDITVGMADACSLAGNKLGSNVVQSQLATVDDDITRFMEAYARVANLNSTEFVPTSSMADLAKCFPKMAKLVIPGNLAPR
;
A
#
# COMPACT_ATOMS: atom_id res chain seq x y z
N MET A 1 -17.69 -4.50 4.50
CA MET A 1 -16.98 -3.64 3.53
C MET A 1 -17.12 -2.18 3.91
N ASP A 2 -18.34 -1.67 4.13
CA ASP A 2 -18.60 -0.25 4.45
C ASP A 2 -17.81 0.30 5.65
N THR A 3 -17.68 -0.46 6.74
CA THR A 3 -16.90 -0.02 7.92
C THR A 3 -15.41 0.15 7.60
N PHE A 4 -14.82 -0.76 6.83
CA PHE A 4 -13.40 -0.67 6.45
C PHE A 4 -13.17 0.52 5.52
N HIS A 5 -13.99 0.63 4.48
CA HIS A 5 -13.95 1.73 3.52
C HIS A 5 -14.02 3.11 4.20
N ASN A 6 -14.96 3.28 5.15
CA ASN A 6 -15.12 4.53 5.88
C ASN A 6 -13.90 4.84 6.77
N GLN A 7 -13.31 3.82 7.42
CA GLN A 7 -12.13 4.01 8.26
C GLN A 7 -10.91 4.39 7.42
N VAL A 8 -10.68 3.72 6.30
CA VAL A 8 -9.56 4.04 5.41
C VAL A 8 -9.73 5.41 4.77
N THR A 9 -10.96 5.76 4.36
CA THR A 9 -11.26 7.10 3.81
C THR A 9 -10.97 8.20 4.83
N LYS A 10 -11.39 8.01 6.09
CA LYS A 10 -11.12 8.97 7.16
C LYS A 10 -9.62 9.09 7.43
N ALA A 11 -8.92 7.97 7.60
CA ALA A 11 -7.48 7.96 7.83
C ALA A 11 -6.71 8.60 6.66
N THR A 12 -7.12 8.33 5.41
CA THR A 12 -6.52 8.95 4.21
C THR A 12 -6.70 10.47 4.21
N SER A 13 -7.89 10.95 4.59
CA SER A 13 -8.20 12.38 4.66
C SER A 13 -7.38 13.07 5.75
N GLU A 14 -7.30 12.47 6.93
CA GLU A 14 -6.47 12.96 8.04
C GLU A 14 -4.98 12.95 7.68
N LEU A 15 -4.49 11.90 7.05
CA LEU A 15 -3.09 11.82 6.61
C LEU A 15 -2.75 12.92 5.60
N SER A 16 -3.63 13.15 4.63
CA SER A 16 -3.45 14.17 3.59
C SER A 16 -3.38 15.61 4.12
N SER A 17 -3.81 15.86 5.37
CA SER A 17 -3.73 17.17 6.01
C SER A 17 -2.43 17.42 6.77
N HIS A 18 -1.49 16.46 6.76
CA HIS A 18 -0.22 16.54 7.50
C HIS A 18 0.97 16.41 6.53
N THR A 19 2.15 16.86 6.97
CA THR A 19 3.44 16.60 6.30
C THR A 19 4.41 16.05 7.33
N ILE A 20 5.16 15.00 6.97
CA ILE A 20 6.25 14.53 7.83
C ILE A 20 7.44 15.45 7.58
N PRO A 21 8.10 15.96 8.64
CA PRO A 21 9.33 16.73 8.50
C PRO A 21 10.35 15.96 7.65
N SER A 22 11.07 16.66 6.77
CA SER A 22 12.07 16.05 5.87
C SER A 22 13.33 15.52 6.58
N ASP A 23 13.31 15.47 7.91
CA ASP A 23 14.40 14.97 8.71
C ASP A 23 14.68 13.48 8.40
N PRO A 24 15.95 13.03 8.37
CA PRO A 24 16.31 11.68 7.93
C PRO A 24 15.67 10.56 8.77
N GLY A 25 15.51 10.78 10.08
CA GLY A 25 14.95 9.78 11.00
C GLY A 25 13.47 9.49 10.74
N PRO A 26 12.58 10.50 10.82
CA PRO A 26 11.16 10.36 10.48
C PRO A 26 10.92 9.81 9.08
N LYS A 27 11.68 10.27 8.08
CA LYS A 27 11.57 9.75 6.71
C LYS A 27 11.94 8.27 6.63
N ALA A 28 13.06 7.84 7.22
CA ALA A 28 13.47 6.43 7.22
C ALA A 28 12.45 5.53 7.94
N ALA A 29 11.90 5.98 9.07
CA ALA A 29 10.84 5.26 9.76
C ALA A 29 9.57 5.15 8.90
N ALA A 30 9.23 6.22 8.16
CA ALA A 30 8.09 6.20 7.27
C ALA A 30 8.29 5.23 6.09
N SER A 31 9.47 5.23 5.48
CA SER A 31 9.86 4.27 4.43
C SER A 31 9.78 2.83 4.93
N GLN A 32 10.25 2.56 6.16
CA GLN A 32 10.20 1.21 6.74
C GLN A 32 8.77 0.75 6.99
N ALA A 33 7.93 1.58 7.61
CA ALA A 33 6.52 1.25 7.84
C ALA A 33 5.77 0.99 6.53
N PHE A 34 6.07 1.76 5.47
CA PHE A 34 5.50 1.53 4.14
C PHE A 34 5.86 0.13 3.61
N ARG A 35 7.13 -0.27 3.77
CA ARG A 35 7.60 -1.61 3.36
C ARG A 35 6.90 -2.70 4.15
N ASP A 36 6.81 -2.56 5.48
CA ASP A 36 6.23 -3.57 6.36
C ASP A 36 4.75 -3.83 6.04
N ILE A 37 3.97 -2.77 5.82
CA ILE A 37 2.55 -2.89 5.41
C ILE A 37 2.44 -3.68 4.10
N THR A 38 3.27 -3.34 3.13
CA THR A 38 3.20 -3.96 1.80
C THR A 38 3.63 -5.43 1.83
N VAL A 39 4.67 -5.77 2.59
CA VAL A 39 5.11 -7.17 2.77
C VAL A 39 4.02 -7.96 3.50
N GLY A 40 3.49 -7.42 4.61
CA GLY A 40 2.44 -8.10 5.37
C GLY A 40 1.18 -8.37 4.54
N MET A 41 0.80 -7.44 3.65
CA MET A 41 -0.30 -7.66 2.71
C MET A 41 -0.01 -8.71 1.65
N ALA A 42 1.22 -8.75 1.12
CA ALA A 42 1.64 -9.79 0.18
C ALA A 42 1.58 -11.19 0.83
N ASP A 43 2.05 -11.30 2.07
CA ASP A 43 2.04 -12.56 2.81
C ASP A 43 0.60 -13.02 3.12
N ALA A 44 -0.26 -12.08 3.57
CA ALA A 44 -1.67 -12.36 3.81
C ALA A 44 -2.39 -12.77 2.51
N CYS A 45 -2.08 -12.12 1.39
CA CYS A 45 -2.60 -12.50 0.08
C CYS A 45 -2.16 -13.92 -0.32
N SER A 46 -0.88 -14.26 -0.14
CA SER A 46 -0.35 -15.59 -0.46
C SER A 46 -1.07 -16.67 0.37
N LEU A 47 -1.23 -16.44 1.68
CA LEU A 47 -1.95 -17.34 2.57
C LEU A 47 -3.43 -17.49 2.18
N ALA A 48 -4.10 -16.39 1.87
CA ALA A 48 -5.51 -16.39 1.48
C ALA A 48 -5.72 -17.05 0.10
N GLY A 49 -4.87 -16.75 -0.87
CA GLY A 49 -4.90 -17.32 -2.21
C GLY A 49 -4.71 -18.84 -2.19
N ASN A 50 -3.82 -19.35 -1.32
CA ASN A 50 -3.62 -20.78 -1.14
C ASN A 50 -4.84 -21.50 -0.53
N LYS A 51 -5.66 -20.81 0.27
CA LYS A 51 -6.84 -21.42 0.93
C LYS A 51 -8.14 -21.24 0.17
N LEU A 52 -8.32 -20.11 -0.51
CA LEU A 52 -9.60 -19.68 -1.11
C LEU A 52 -9.56 -19.62 -2.65
N GLY A 53 -8.37 -19.67 -3.25
CA GLY A 53 -8.14 -19.41 -4.67
C GLY A 53 -8.07 -17.92 -4.99
N SER A 54 -7.06 -17.52 -5.77
CA SER A 54 -6.74 -16.11 -6.04
C SER A 54 -7.89 -15.31 -6.66
N ASN A 55 -8.73 -15.93 -7.50
CA ASN A 55 -9.86 -15.25 -8.16
C ASN A 55 -10.96 -14.86 -7.16
N VAL A 56 -11.23 -15.70 -6.16
CA VAL A 56 -12.21 -15.42 -5.11
C VAL A 56 -11.71 -14.26 -4.27
N VAL A 57 -10.44 -14.31 -3.87
CA VAL A 57 -9.79 -13.26 -3.08
C VAL A 57 -9.82 -11.92 -3.83
N GLN A 58 -9.45 -11.88 -5.11
CA GLN A 58 -9.54 -10.66 -5.93
C GLN A 58 -10.96 -10.09 -5.98
N SER A 59 -11.97 -10.93 -6.23
CA SER A 59 -13.36 -10.46 -6.36
C SER A 59 -13.90 -9.82 -5.09
N GLN A 60 -13.43 -10.29 -3.93
CA GLN A 60 -13.83 -9.76 -2.63
C GLN A 60 -12.99 -8.56 -2.22
N LEU A 61 -11.74 -8.45 -2.69
CA LEU A 61 -10.82 -7.40 -2.27
C LEU A 61 -10.76 -6.21 -3.22
N ALA A 62 -11.54 -6.16 -4.31
CA ALA A 62 -11.48 -5.07 -5.28
C ALA A 62 -11.66 -3.67 -4.64
N THR A 63 -12.65 -3.50 -3.75
CA THR A 63 -12.86 -2.25 -3.02
C THR A 63 -11.75 -1.98 -1.99
N VAL A 64 -11.25 -3.04 -1.35
CA VAL A 64 -10.15 -2.94 -0.38
C VAL A 64 -8.85 -2.52 -1.06
N ASP A 65 -8.58 -3.01 -2.27
CA ASP A 65 -7.45 -2.61 -3.11
C ASP A 65 -7.51 -1.13 -3.45
N ASP A 66 -8.68 -0.60 -3.81
CA ASP A 66 -8.88 0.84 -4.04
C ASP A 66 -8.59 1.67 -2.80
N ASP A 67 -9.15 1.27 -1.66
CA ASP A 67 -9.02 2.01 -0.41
C ASP A 67 -7.57 2.04 0.08
N ILE A 68 -6.90 0.89 0.08
CA ILE A 68 -5.51 0.80 0.50
C ILE A 68 -4.60 1.54 -0.49
N THR A 69 -4.86 1.47 -1.81
CA THR A 69 -4.08 2.22 -2.80
C THR A 69 -4.12 3.72 -2.50
N ARG A 70 -5.31 4.28 -2.26
CA ARG A 70 -5.47 5.71 -1.93
C ARG A 70 -4.76 6.10 -0.63
N PHE A 71 -4.86 5.25 0.38
CA PHE A 71 -4.17 5.47 1.64
C PHE A 71 -2.65 5.50 1.45
N MET A 72 -2.12 4.53 0.70
CA MET A 72 -0.68 4.41 0.45
C MET A 72 -0.15 5.54 -0.45
N GLU A 73 -0.96 6.05 -1.39
CA GLU A 73 -0.65 7.27 -2.16
C GLU A 73 -0.54 8.50 -1.27
N ALA A 74 -1.51 8.70 -0.38
CA ALA A 74 -1.49 9.81 0.57
C ALA A 74 -0.26 9.70 1.49
N TYR A 75 0.02 8.50 2.00
CA TYR A 75 1.18 8.25 2.84
C TYR A 75 2.50 8.55 2.15
N ALA A 76 2.72 8.00 0.95
CA ALA A 76 3.93 8.22 0.17
C ALA A 76 4.15 9.71 -0.12
N ARG A 77 3.07 10.45 -0.40
CA ARG A 77 3.12 11.90 -0.60
C ARG A 77 3.55 12.64 0.67
N VAL A 78 2.93 12.33 1.80
CA VAL A 78 3.16 12.99 3.09
C VAL A 78 4.58 12.72 3.62
N ALA A 79 5.11 11.53 3.34
CA ALA A 79 6.45 11.10 3.70
C ALA A 79 7.52 11.45 2.64
N ASN A 80 7.13 12.03 1.49
CA ASN A 80 8.00 12.32 0.36
C ASN A 80 8.86 11.12 -0.06
N LEU A 81 8.23 9.94 -0.14
CA LEU A 81 8.88 8.69 -0.51
C LEU A 81 9.10 8.64 -2.02
N ASN A 82 10.30 8.27 -2.44
CA ASN A 82 10.62 8.08 -3.86
C ASN A 82 10.51 6.60 -4.24
N SER A 83 10.26 6.32 -5.53
CA SER A 83 9.88 5.00 -6.01
C SER A 83 10.92 3.87 -5.78
N THR A 84 12.15 4.22 -5.39
CA THR A 84 13.22 3.28 -5.01
C THR A 84 13.17 2.86 -3.53
N GLU A 85 12.45 3.59 -2.69
CA GLU A 85 12.20 3.24 -1.27
C GLU A 85 11.11 2.16 -1.11
N PHE A 86 10.66 1.56 -2.21
CA PHE A 86 9.57 0.60 -2.28
C PHE A 86 10.07 -0.86 -2.34
N VAL A 87 9.16 -1.78 -2.07
CA VAL A 87 9.36 -3.14 -1.52
C VAL A 87 10.19 -4.07 -2.44
N PRO A 88 10.97 -5.01 -1.87
CA PRO A 88 11.69 -6.03 -2.63
C PRO A 88 10.80 -6.81 -3.61
N THR A 89 11.36 -7.12 -4.78
CA THR A 89 10.68 -7.63 -5.98
C THR A 89 10.00 -9.00 -5.82
N SER A 90 10.37 -9.82 -4.84
CA SER A 90 9.79 -11.15 -4.64
C SER A 90 8.37 -11.11 -4.06
N SER A 91 8.10 -10.23 -3.10
CA SER A 91 6.77 -10.06 -2.49
C SER A 91 5.78 -9.34 -3.42
N MET A 92 6.28 -8.65 -4.45
CA MET A 92 5.47 -7.90 -5.41
C MET A 92 4.60 -8.79 -6.31
N ALA A 93 5.08 -9.99 -6.65
CA ALA A 93 4.33 -10.91 -7.50
C ALA A 93 3.07 -11.44 -6.80
N ASP A 94 3.15 -11.71 -5.49
CA ASP A 94 2.01 -12.15 -4.71
C ASP A 94 1.07 -10.99 -4.38
N LEU A 95 1.60 -9.82 -4.04
CA LEU A 95 0.78 -8.62 -3.88
C LEU A 95 -0.04 -8.31 -5.13
N ALA A 96 0.56 -8.37 -6.33
CA ALA A 96 -0.13 -8.11 -7.59
C ALA A 96 -1.26 -9.10 -7.89
N LYS A 97 -1.26 -10.29 -7.27
CA LYS A 97 -2.34 -11.26 -7.43
C LYS A 97 -3.58 -10.89 -6.63
N CYS A 98 -3.50 -10.22 -5.48
CA CYS A 98 -4.71 -9.85 -4.70
C CYS A 98 -5.01 -8.36 -4.74
N PHE A 99 -3.98 -7.52 -4.87
CA PHE A 99 -4.05 -6.06 -4.80
C PHE A 99 -3.33 -5.45 -6.02
N PRO A 100 -3.85 -5.66 -7.24
CA PRO A 100 -3.19 -5.21 -8.46
C PRO A 100 -3.05 -3.68 -8.55
N LYS A 101 -3.92 -2.89 -7.92
CA LYS A 101 -3.80 -1.42 -7.91
C LYS A 101 -2.71 -0.98 -6.96
N MET A 102 -2.68 -1.52 -5.74
CA MET A 102 -1.63 -1.23 -4.77
C MET A 102 -0.27 -1.65 -5.32
N ALA A 103 -0.17 -2.83 -5.94
CA ALA A 103 1.07 -3.31 -6.51
C ALA A 103 1.65 -2.34 -7.57
N LYS A 104 0.81 -1.69 -8.38
CA LYS A 104 1.28 -0.69 -9.36
C LYS A 104 1.93 0.53 -8.71
N LEU A 105 1.48 0.92 -7.52
CA LEU A 105 2.04 2.04 -6.75
C LEU A 105 3.48 1.75 -6.29
N VAL A 106 3.72 0.50 -5.93
CA VAL A 106 4.97 0.05 -5.29
C VAL A 106 6.04 -0.34 -6.33
N ILE A 107 5.67 -0.39 -7.61
CA ILE A 107 6.64 -0.55 -8.71
C ILE A 107 7.48 0.74 -8.84
N PRO A 108 8.82 0.64 -8.85
CA PRO A 108 9.69 1.77 -9.10
C PRO A 108 9.30 2.53 -10.39
N GLY A 109 9.14 3.86 -10.31
CA GLY A 109 8.83 4.75 -11.43
C GLY A 109 7.36 5.20 -11.58
N ASN A 110 6.39 4.59 -10.88
CA ASN A 110 4.96 4.93 -11.04
C ASN A 110 4.45 5.99 -10.06
N LEU A 111 5.12 6.17 -8.92
CA LEU A 111 4.94 7.34 -8.09
C LEU A 111 5.76 8.47 -8.69
N ALA A 112 5.11 9.36 -9.44
CA ALA A 112 5.76 10.50 -10.04
C ALA A 112 6.46 11.33 -8.94
N PRO A 113 7.78 11.54 -9.02
CA PRO A 113 8.41 12.55 -8.19
C PRO A 113 7.79 13.91 -8.58
N ARG A 114 7.39 14.69 -7.59
CA ARG A 114 7.10 16.11 -7.77
C ARG A 114 8.22 16.92 -7.18
#